data_AF-A0A139CPC9-F1
#
_entry.id   AF-A0A139CPC9-F1
#
_cell.length_a   1.000
_cell.length_b   1.000
_cell.length_c   1.000
_cell.angle_alpha   90.00
_cell.angle_beta   90.00
_cell.angle_gamma   90.00
#
_symmetry.space_group_name_H-M   'P 1'
#
loop_
_entity.id
_entity.type
_entity.pdbx_description
1 polymer ?
#
loop_
_entity_poly.entity_id
_entity_poly.type
_entity_poly.pdbx_seq_one_letter_code
_entity_poly.pdbx_strand_id
1 'polypeptide(L)'
;MDIVDRRIYLNTDNTLPGKYWIYVWGILAIFFAFSYVAFMPEGFGVAILMSIVVAVFFTAWLILVHLLWFEGSLLLKILALIFGGLFAVIFVIIIQFAYEKLVLKKAI
;
A
#
# COMPACT_ATOMS: atom_id res chain seq x y z
N MET A 1 40.44 3.95 4.81
CA MET A 1 39.11 3.58 4.27
C MET A 1 38.62 4.77 3.47
N ASP A 2 38.60 4.62 2.15
CA ASP A 2 38.48 5.74 1.21
C ASP A 2 37.03 6.25 1.10
N ILE A 3 36.86 7.52 0.73
CA ILE A 3 35.54 8.17 0.59
C ILE A 3 34.68 7.46 -0.49
N VAL A 4 35.35 6.81 -1.45
CA VAL A 4 34.73 6.02 -2.52
C VAL A 4 34.08 4.75 -1.96
N ASP A 5 34.73 4.05 -1.03
CA ASP A 5 34.17 2.86 -0.37
C ASP A 5 32.91 3.20 0.41
N ARG A 6 32.92 4.30 1.17
CA ARG A 6 31.76 4.73 1.97
C ARG A 6 30.49 4.94 1.12
N ARG A 7 30.62 5.39 -0.12
CA ARG A 7 29.46 5.60 -1.02
C ARG A 7 28.85 4.31 -1.56
N ILE A 8 29.63 3.24 -1.67
CA ILE A 8 29.16 1.95 -2.19
C ILE A 8 28.35 1.21 -1.13
N TYR A 9 28.75 1.26 0.14
CA TYR A 9 28.02 0.64 1.26
C TYR A 9 26.76 1.42 1.68
N LEU A 10 26.69 2.74 1.46
CA LEU A 10 25.50 3.53 1.79
C LEU A 10 24.29 3.25 0.88
N ASN A 11 24.49 2.61 -0.28
CA ASN A 11 23.46 2.44 -1.30
C ASN A 11 22.76 1.08 -1.27
N THR A 12 23.28 0.11 -0.51
CA THR A 12 22.79 -1.28 -0.50
C THR A 12 21.92 -1.63 0.72
N ASP A 13 21.85 -0.77 1.73
CA ASP A 13 21.15 -1.04 3.01
C ASP A 13 19.89 -0.20 3.26
N ASN A 14 19.40 0.57 2.26
CA ASN A 14 18.22 1.43 2.45
C ASN A 14 16.89 0.69 2.24
N THR A 15 16.92 -0.61 1.94
CA THR A 15 15.72 -1.41 1.77
C THR A 15 15.20 -1.87 3.15
N LEU A 16 13.92 -1.68 3.43
CA LEU A 16 13.32 -2.14 4.68
C LEU A 16 13.50 -3.67 4.81
N PRO A 17 14.22 -4.15 5.84
CA PRO A 17 14.41 -5.59 6.03
C PRO A 17 13.08 -6.33 6.18
N GLY A 18 12.98 -7.55 5.65
CA GLY A 18 11.76 -8.37 5.65
C GLY A 18 11.02 -8.39 7.00
N LYS A 19 11.78 -8.46 8.11
CA LYS A 19 11.23 -8.47 9.48
C LYS A 19 10.41 -7.24 9.86
N TYR A 20 10.63 -6.08 9.24
CA TYR A 20 9.89 -4.85 9.54
C TYR A 20 8.60 -4.70 8.73
N TRP A 21 8.38 -5.53 7.71
CA TRP A 21 7.12 -5.52 6.97
C TRP A 21 5.93 -5.91 7.84
N ILE A 22 6.15 -6.65 8.93
CA ILE A 22 5.11 -6.98 9.91
C ILE A 22 4.46 -5.73 10.52
N TYR A 23 5.18 -4.62 10.64
CA TYR A 23 4.62 -3.35 11.13
C TYR A 23 3.69 -2.72 10.09
N VAL A 24 4.02 -2.82 8.80
CA VAL A 24 3.16 -2.39 7.69
C VAL A 24 1.87 -3.22 7.68
N TRP A 25 1.99 -4.54 7.86
CA TRP A 25 0.85 -5.43 8.02
C TRP A 25 -0.02 -5.08 9.23
N GLY A 26 0.58 -4.70 10.36
CA GLY A 26 -0.15 -4.24 11.54
C GLY A 26 -0.98 -2.99 11.28
N ILE A 27 -0.41 -1.99 10.58
CA ILE A 27 -1.12 -0.76 10.20
C ILE A 27 -2.26 -1.08 9.23
N LEU A 28 -2.02 -1.94 8.23
CA LEU A 28 -3.06 -2.37 7.29
C LEU A 28 -4.18 -3.11 8.02
N ALA A 29 -3.87 -4.02 8.93
CA ALA A 29 -4.86 -4.76 9.72
C ALA A 29 -5.75 -3.83 10.55
N ILE A 30 -5.15 -2.83 11.21
CA ILE A 30 -5.89 -1.79 11.94
C ILE A 30 -6.80 -1.01 10.98
N PHE A 31 -6.27 -0.55 9.85
CA PHE A 31 -7.04 0.19 8.85
C PHE A 31 -8.25 -0.60 8.33
N PHE A 32 -8.10 -1.90 8.04
CA PHE A 32 -9.21 -2.76 7.60
C PHE A 32 -10.22 -3.07 8.70
N ALA A 33 -9.76 -3.30 9.93
CA ALA A 33 -10.63 -3.49 11.07
C ALA A 33 -11.58 -2.29 11.26
N PHE A 34 -11.05 -1.06 11.13
CA PHE A 34 -11.83 0.16 11.28
C PHE A 34 -12.61 0.57 10.04
N SER A 35 -12.19 0.22 8.81
CA SER A 35 -12.86 0.68 7.59
C SER A 35 -13.95 -0.25 7.05
N TYR A 36 -13.78 -1.57 7.15
CA TYR A 36 -14.68 -2.53 6.48
C TYR A 36 -15.43 -3.43 7.48
N VAL A 37 -14.73 -3.94 8.48
CA VAL A 37 -15.31 -4.93 9.41
C VAL A 37 -16.22 -4.28 10.45
N ALA A 38 -15.88 -3.08 10.94
CA ALA A 38 -16.69 -2.36 11.92
C ALA A 38 -18.09 -1.95 11.42
N PHE A 39 -18.28 -1.80 10.09
CA PHE A 39 -19.50 -1.23 9.51
C PHE A 39 -20.40 -2.26 8.81
N MET A 40 -20.03 -3.54 8.71
CA MET A 40 -20.84 -4.59 8.09
C MET A 40 -20.83 -5.92 8.86
N PRO A 41 -21.60 -6.05 9.96
CA PRO A 41 -21.66 -7.29 10.76
C PRO A 41 -22.37 -8.45 10.04
N GLU A 42 -23.34 -8.18 9.16
CA GLU A 42 -24.12 -9.21 8.45
C GLU A 42 -23.31 -9.94 7.36
N GLY A 43 -22.12 -9.44 7.01
CA GLY A 43 -21.22 -9.99 6.00
C GLY A 43 -19.81 -10.27 6.52
N PHE A 44 -19.64 -10.42 7.84
CA PHE A 44 -18.34 -10.45 8.53
C PHE A 44 -17.29 -11.38 7.88
N GLY A 45 -17.67 -12.62 7.54
CA GLY A 45 -16.75 -13.57 6.91
C GLY A 45 -16.27 -13.12 5.51
N VAL A 46 -17.18 -12.57 4.71
CA VAL A 46 -16.85 -12.03 3.37
C VAL A 46 -16.02 -10.76 3.50
N ALA A 47 -16.36 -9.89 4.46
CA ALA A 47 -15.63 -8.65 4.74
C ALA A 47 -14.19 -8.93 5.19
N ILE A 48 -13.98 -9.94 6.05
CA ILE A 48 -12.64 -10.39 6.45
C ILE A 48 -11.87 -10.92 5.26
N LEU A 49 -12.47 -11.81 4.47
CA LEU A 49 -11.78 -12.43 3.34
C LEU A 49 -11.37 -11.38 2.30
N MET A 50 -12.26 -10.43 1.99
CA MET A 50 -11.95 -9.31 1.12
C MET A 50 -10.87 -8.39 1.71
N SER A 51 -10.92 -8.13 3.02
CA SER A 51 -9.88 -7.33 3.69
C SER A 51 -8.50 -7.98 3.59
N ILE A 52 -8.40 -9.31 3.73
CA ILE A 52 -7.15 -10.05 3.57
C ILE A 52 -6.63 -9.93 2.13
N VAL A 53 -7.50 -10.12 1.13
CA VAL A 53 -7.13 -9.99 -0.29
C VAL A 53 -6.61 -8.58 -0.59
N VAL A 54 -7.31 -7.55 -0.12
CA VAL A 54 -6.90 -6.16 -0.30
C VAL A 54 -5.58 -5.89 0.43
N ALA A 55 -5.40 -6.38 1.66
CA ALA A 55 -4.15 -6.24 2.41
C ALA A 55 -2.95 -6.89 1.70
N VAL A 56 -3.11 -8.09 1.14
CA VAL A 56 -2.07 -8.77 0.35
C VAL A 56 -1.71 -7.94 -0.88
N PHE A 57 -2.72 -7.44 -1.61
CA PHE A 57 -2.51 -6.62 -2.81
C PHE A 57 -1.76 -5.33 -2.48
N PHE A 58 -2.20 -4.59 -1.46
CA PHE A 58 -1.52 -3.37 -1.02
C PHE A 58 -0.10 -3.62 -0.52
N THR A 59 0.13 -4.74 0.16
CA THR A 59 1.47 -5.13 0.60
C THR A 59 2.37 -5.38 -0.61
N ALA A 60 1.91 -6.17 -1.60
CA ALA A 60 2.68 -6.44 -2.80
C ALA A 60 2.99 -5.16 -3.60
N TRP A 61 2.00 -4.27 -3.71
CA TRP A 61 2.16 -2.97 -4.35
C TRP A 61 3.17 -2.07 -3.61
N LEU A 62 3.09 -1.98 -2.27
CA LEU A 62 4.05 -1.22 -1.46
C LEU A 62 5.46 -1.79 -1.57
N ILE A 63 5.62 -3.12 -1.60
CA ILE A 63 6.93 -3.77 -1.81
C ILE A 63 7.49 -3.37 -3.17
N LEU A 64 6.69 -3.40 -4.24
CA LEU A 64 7.12 -3.02 -5.57
C LEU A 64 7.57 -1.55 -5.62
N VAL A 65 6.77 -0.63 -5.08
CA VAL A 65 7.11 0.81 -5.03
C VAL A 65 8.38 1.03 -4.20
N HIS A 66 8.52 0.33 -3.08
CA HIS A 66 9.69 0.41 -2.21
C HIS A 66 10.96 -0.09 -2.94
N LEU A 67 10.89 -1.22 -3.63
CA LEU A 67 12.03 -1.72 -4.42
C LEU A 67 12.42 -0.72 -5.52
N LEU A 68 11.45 -0.26 -6.31
CA LEU A 68 11.68 0.72 -7.38
C LEU A 68 12.28 2.04 -6.87
N TRP A 69 11.89 2.47 -5.66
CA TRP A 69 12.42 3.69 -5.05
C TRP A 69 13.90 3.58 -4.65
N PHE A 70 14.31 2.40 -4.18
CA PHE A 70 15.65 2.18 -3.65
C PHE A 70 16.64 1.57 -4.65
N GLU A 71 16.21 1.21 -5.86
CA GLU A 71 17.04 0.59 -6.92
C GLU A 71 18.08 1.55 -7.58
N GLY A 72 18.33 2.73 -7.01
CA GLY A 72 19.41 3.65 -7.40
C GLY A 72 19.18 4.44 -8.70
N SER A 73 18.42 3.93 -9.66
CA SER A 73 18.12 4.60 -10.94
C SER A 73 17.05 5.68 -10.80
N LEU A 74 17.30 6.88 -11.37
CA LEU A 74 16.32 7.97 -11.42
C LEU A 74 15.02 7.56 -12.12
N LEU A 75 15.14 6.78 -13.21
CA LEU A 75 13.98 6.30 -13.96
C LEU A 75 13.07 5.43 -13.08
N LEU A 76 13.66 4.54 -12.29
CA LEU A 76 12.90 3.66 -11.39
C LEU A 76 12.25 4.43 -10.25
N LYS A 77 12.88 5.51 -9.77
CA LYS A 77 12.25 6.44 -8.80
C LYS A 77 11.07 7.19 -9.39
N ILE A 78 11.16 7.63 -10.65
CA ILE A 78 10.03 8.26 -11.36
C ILE A 78 8.90 7.25 -11.52
N LEU A 79 9.22 6.01 -11.92
CA LEU A 79 8.23 4.94 -11.99
C LEU A 79 7.61 4.64 -10.61
N ALA A 80 8.40 4.61 -9.54
CA ALA A 80 7.90 4.46 -8.17
C ALA A 80 6.93 5.58 -7.79
N LEU A 81 7.21 6.82 -8.20
CA LEU A 81 6.34 7.98 -7.97
C LEU A 81 5.02 7.87 -8.76
N ILE A 82 5.08 7.40 -10.00
CA ILE A 82 3.89 7.18 -10.84
C ILE A 82 3.07 6.01 -10.29
N PHE A 83 3.68 4.83 -10.11
CA PHE A 83 2.99 3.65 -9.61
C PHE A 83 2.52 3.79 -8.16
N GLY A 84 3.25 4.53 -7.31
CA GLY A 84 2.87 4.80 -5.93
C GLY A 84 1.83 5.91 -5.80
N GLY A 85 2.02 7.03 -6.49
CA GLY A 85 1.14 8.20 -6.38
C GLY A 85 -0.13 8.08 -7.23
N LEU A 86 0.02 7.76 -8.52
CA LEU A 86 -1.10 7.74 -9.46
C LEU A 86 -2.11 6.64 -9.09
N PHE A 87 -1.62 5.48 -8.66
CA PHE A 87 -2.45 4.35 -8.28
C PHE A 87 -3.25 4.64 -6.99
N ALA A 88 -2.64 5.33 -6.02
CA ALA A 88 -3.34 5.78 -4.81
C ALA A 88 -4.48 6.75 -5.13
N VAL A 89 -4.23 7.73 -6.02
CA VAL A 89 -5.26 8.70 -6.44
C VAL A 89 -6.41 8.01 -7.16
N ILE A 90 -6.12 7.12 -8.11
CA ILE A 90 -7.15 6.35 -8.84
C ILE A 90 -7.99 5.52 -7.87
N PHE A 91 -7.35 4.86 -6.89
CA PHE A 91 -8.05 4.03 -5.91
C PHE A 91 -9.03 4.84 -5.04
N VAL A 92 -8.61 6.01 -4.55
CA VAL A 92 -9.48 6.92 -3.78
C VAL A 92 -10.67 7.39 -4.64
N ILE A 93 -10.43 7.75 -5.90
CA ILE A 93 -11.50 8.16 -6.83
C ILE A 93 -12.50 7.02 -7.03
N ILE A 94 -12.05 5.78 -7.22
CA ILE A 94 -12.94 4.62 -7.39
C ILE A 94 -13.79 4.40 -6.13
N ILE A 95 -13.18 4.47 -4.95
CA ILE A 95 -13.92 4.33 -3.67
C ILE A 95 -14.97 5.43 -3.54
N GLN A 96 -14.59 6.68 -3.80
CA GLN A 96 -15.49 7.82 -3.71
C GLN A 96 -16.67 7.66 -4.69
N PHE A 97 -16.39 7.28 -5.94
CA PHE A 97 -17.41 7.06 -6.96
C PHE A 97 -18.33 5.88 -6.63
N ALA A 98 -17.78 4.80 -6.08
CA ALA A 98 -18.55 3.65 -5.61
C ALA A 98 -19.46 4.03 -4.43
N TYR A 99 -18.96 4.81 -3.47
CA TYR A 99 -19.75 5.32 -2.35
C TYR A 99 -20.88 6.24 -2.84
N GLU A 100 -20.58 7.19 -3.72
CA GLU A 100 -21.58 8.08 -4.33
C GLU A 100 -22.64 7.31 -5.12
N LYS A 101 -22.27 6.28 -5.89
CA LYS A 101 -23.26 5.52 -6.67
C LYS A 101 -24.04 4.48 -5.87
N LEU A 102 -23.47 3.90 -4.82
CA LEU A 102 -24.11 2.82 -4.06
C LEU A 102 -24.86 3.32 -2.83
N VAL A 103 -24.33 4.31 -2.11
CA VAL A 103 -24.90 4.79 -0.84
C VAL A 103 -25.91 5.92 -1.09
N LEU A 104 -25.53 6.95 -1.85
CA LEU A 104 -26.41 8.09 -2.13
C LEU A 104 -27.61 7.69 -3.01
N LYS A 105 -27.45 6.74 -3.94
CA LYS A 105 -28.57 6.22 -4.74
C LYS A 105 -29.57 5.38 -3.95
N LYS A 106 -29.19 4.88 -2.77
CA LYS A 106 -30.08 4.09 -1.90
C LYS A 106 -30.81 4.98 -0.87
N ALA A 107 -30.35 6.21 -0.70
CA ALA A 107 -30.89 7.20 0.23
C ALA A 107 -31.88 8.19 -0.42
N ILE A 108 -32.01 8.17 -1.75
CA ILE A 108 -33.02 8.89 -2.55
C ILE A 108 -34.04 7.87 -3.04
#